data_AF-M5WUX2-F1
#
_entry.id   AF-M5WUX2-F1
#
_cell.length_a   1.000
_cell.length_b   1.000
_cell.length_c   1.000
_cell.angle_alpha   90.00
_cell.angle_beta   90.00
_cell.angle_gamma   90.00
#
_symmetry.space_group_name_H-M   'P 1'
#
loop_
_entity.id
_entity.type
_entity.pdbx_description
1 polymer ?
#
loop_
_entity_poly.entity_id
_entity_poly.type
_entity_poly.pdbx_seq_one_letter_code
_entity_poly.pdbx_strand_id
1 'polypeptide(L)'
;MRLFTRQLQPSPEMKERVTAVERIVGYDFVDKTLLEEALTHPSSCRPNSYQRLELLGDSALNHTVTKYLFRDSRKFNEEEITNRRKDTVSNPYLARIGARLGLYDYLVRHNTPDLDDQVAKFTEGVIKGKDMTGSPGYKVLADVVESVAAAVYIDLNYDLDKLMKIFKPLLDLEKSDSMMKTKESDSMLGYIASLLYTLGAKAYSVIISLLVFCLRGIILLVIVCVLTKLIDCFAK
;
A
#
# COMPACT_ATOMS: atom_id res chain seq x y z
N MET A 1 27.58 29.48 18.06
CA MET A 1 27.35 29.56 19.51
C MET A 1 25.95 29.01 19.79
N ARG A 2 25.79 27.70 20.03
CA ARG A 2 24.50 27.08 20.36
C ARG A 2 24.24 27.31 21.85
N LEU A 3 23.54 28.39 22.18
CA LEU A 3 23.05 28.62 23.53
C LEU A 3 21.96 27.57 23.79
N PHE A 4 22.12 26.80 24.88
CA PHE A 4 21.16 25.84 25.45
C PHE A 4 19.77 25.86 24.79
N THR A 5 19.54 24.98 23.82
CA THR A 5 18.19 24.72 23.34
C THR A 5 17.44 24.08 24.50
N ARG A 6 16.66 24.87 25.24
CA ARG A 6 15.74 24.39 26.27
C ARG A 6 14.84 23.35 25.59
N GLN A 7 15.02 22.08 25.93
CA GLN A 7 14.10 21.04 25.46
C GLN A 7 12.73 21.35 26.05
N LEU A 8 11.80 21.77 25.19
CA LEU A 8 10.43 22.03 25.59
C LEU A 8 9.75 20.68 25.76
N GLN A 9 9.29 20.43 26.98
CA GLN A 9 8.70 19.15 27.36
C GLN A 9 7.18 19.22 27.14
N PRO A 10 6.54 18.07 26.83
CA PRO A 10 5.09 18.04 26.72
C PRO A 10 4.45 18.19 28.11
N SER A 11 3.17 18.48 28.15
CA SER A 11 2.38 18.42 29.38
C SER A 11 2.46 17.02 30.01
N PRO A 12 2.34 16.90 31.35
CA PRO A 12 2.51 15.61 32.03
C PRO A 12 1.62 14.49 31.49
N GLU A 13 0.38 14.83 31.13
CA GLU A 13 -0.62 13.91 30.56
C GLU A 13 -0.24 13.39 29.16
N MET A 14 0.53 14.18 28.41
CA MET A 14 0.91 13.88 27.02
C MET A 14 2.23 13.13 26.92
N LYS A 15 3.02 13.06 28.00
CA LYS A 15 4.38 12.54 28.00
C LYS A 15 4.49 11.13 27.41
N GLU A 16 3.60 10.22 27.79
CA GLU A 16 3.62 8.83 27.31
C GLU A 16 3.26 8.75 25.81
N ARG A 17 2.23 9.48 25.38
CA ARG A 17 1.77 9.53 23.98
C ARG A 17 2.86 10.08 23.07
N VAL A 18 3.46 11.20 23.46
CA VAL A 18 4.57 11.83 22.74
C VAL A 18 5.76 10.87 22.63
N THR A 19 6.18 10.26 23.75
CA THR A 19 7.32 9.33 23.74
C THR A 19 7.06 8.12 22.84
N ALA A 20 5.82 7.60 22.81
CA ALA A 20 5.47 6.50 21.91
C ALA A 20 5.56 6.91 20.44
N VAL A 21 5.04 8.09 20.08
CA VAL A 21 5.07 8.58 18.70
C VAL A 21 6.48 8.95 18.25
N GLU A 22 7.34 9.47 19.13
CA GLU A 22 8.77 9.67 18.83
C GLU A 22 9.44 8.36 18.38
N ARG A 23 9.13 7.24 19.04
CA ARG A 23 9.65 5.92 18.65
C ARG A 23 9.06 5.42 17.33
N ILE A 24 7.77 5.65 17.10
CA ILE A 24 7.08 5.25 15.86
C ILE A 24 7.68 5.99 14.66
N VAL A 25 7.89 7.31 14.80
CA VAL A 25 8.46 8.17 13.75
C VAL A 25 9.97 7.95 13.62
N GLY A 26 10.64 7.54 14.71
CA GLY A 26 12.10 7.41 14.77
C GLY A 26 12.81 8.76 14.85
N TYR A 27 12.20 9.74 15.54
CA TYR A 27 12.71 11.10 15.69
C TYR A 27 12.52 11.61 17.11
N ASP A 28 13.61 12.06 17.73
CA ASP A 28 13.61 12.69 19.05
C ASP A 28 13.46 14.21 18.90
N PHE A 29 12.35 14.76 19.41
CA PHE A 29 12.05 16.18 19.26
C PHE A 29 12.86 17.05 20.23
N VAL A 30 13.32 18.20 19.74
CA VAL A 30 13.87 19.26 20.60
C VAL A 30 12.72 20.00 21.29
N ASP A 31 11.68 20.37 20.54
CA ASP A 31 10.42 20.89 21.05
C ASP A 31 9.30 19.86 20.96
N LYS A 32 9.06 19.16 22.07
CA LYS A 32 8.02 18.13 22.19
C LYS A 32 6.61 18.71 22.23
N THR A 33 6.46 20.02 22.44
CA THR A 33 5.13 20.67 22.43
C THR A 33 4.54 20.71 21.03
N LEU A 34 5.40 20.70 19.98
CA LEU A 34 4.97 20.56 18.58
C LEU A 34 4.28 19.22 18.34
N LEU A 35 4.85 18.13 18.87
CA LEU A 35 4.25 16.80 18.74
C LEU A 35 2.99 16.67 19.59
N GLU A 36 2.94 17.31 20.76
CA GLU A 36 1.71 17.39 21.55
C GLU A 36 0.58 18.10 20.77
N GLU A 37 0.86 19.23 20.12
CA GLU A 37 -0.12 19.93 19.27
C GLU A 37 -0.55 19.06 18.08
N ALA A 38 0.39 18.38 17.42
CA ALA A 38 0.11 17.46 16.31
C ALA A 38 -0.81 16.28 16.70
N LEU A 39 -0.74 15.84 17.96
CA LEU A 39 -1.55 14.75 18.52
C LEU A 39 -2.83 15.23 19.21
N THR A 40 -3.25 16.48 18.98
CA THR A 40 -4.42 17.07 19.63
C THR A 40 -5.53 17.36 18.62
N HIS A 41 -6.63 16.61 18.70
CA HIS A 41 -7.78 16.76 17.80
C HIS A 41 -8.58 18.04 18.12
N PRO A 42 -9.22 18.68 17.12
CA PRO A 42 -10.04 19.89 17.33
C PRO A 42 -11.21 19.72 18.29
N SER A 43 -11.70 18.49 18.50
CA SER A 43 -12.75 18.22 19.50
C SER A 43 -12.23 18.21 20.94
N SER A 44 -10.91 18.20 21.15
CA SER A 44 -10.34 18.30 22.48
C SER A 44 -10.59 19.68 23.08
N CYS A 45 -10.66 19.77 24.42
CA CYS A 45 -10.79 21.06 25.12
C CYS A 45 -9.44 21.81 25.26
N ARG A 46 -8.41 21.43 24.49
CA ARG A 46 -7.08 22.04 24.55
C ARG A 46 -7.03 23.29 23.66
N PRO A 47 -6.16 24.27 23.96
CA PRO A 47 -6.15 25.56 23.26
C PRO A 47 -5.69 25.47 21.79
N ASN A 48 -4.76 24.55 21.49
CA ASN A 48 -4.23 24.34 20.15
C ASN A 48 -4.61 22.95 19.65
N SER A 49 -4.99 22.87 18.38
CA SER A 49 -5.28 21.63 17.67
C SER A 49 -4.30 21.44 16.52
N TYR A 50 -4.24 20.23 15.97
CA TYR A 50 -3.35 19.91 14.88
C TYR A 50 -3.65 20.64 13.56
N GLN A 51 -4.78 21.35 13.41
CA GLN A 51 -5.28 21.87 12.12
C GLN A 51 -4.30 22.79 11.39
N ARG A 52 -3.56 23.62 12.13
CA ARG A 52 -2.55 24.50 11.53
C ARG A 52 -1.31 23.71 11.08
N LEU A 53 -0.97 22.67 11.83
CA LEU A 53 0.12 21.77 11.51
C LEU A 53 -0.24 20.88 10.32
N GLU A 54 -1.46 20.33 10.24
CA GLU A 54 -2.01 19.62 9.08
C GLU A 54 -1.78 20.42 7.80
N LEU A 55 -2.24 21.68 7.77
CA LEU A 55 -2.12 22.53 6.60
C LEU A 55 -0.65 22.76 6.17
N LEU A 56 0.25 22.99 7.13
CA LEU A 56 1.68 23.12 6.85
C LEU A 56 2.28 21.80 6.37
N GLY A 57 1.84 20.69 6.96
CA GLY A 57 2.30 19.34 6.73
C GLY A 57 1.99 18.85 5.33
N ASP A 58 0.75 19.07 4.86
CA ASP A 58 0.34 18.78 3.49
C ASP A 58 1.28 19.48 2.49
N SER A 59 1.51 20.78 2.67
CA SER A 59 2.40 21.55 1.81
C SER A 59 3.85 21.05 1.89
N ALA A 60 4.35 20.75 3.09
CA ALA A 60 5.71 20.28 3.31
C ALA A 60 5.96 18.89 2.71
N LEU A 61 5.02 17.95 2.88
CA LEU A 61 5.08 16.60 2.32
C LEU A 61 5.01 16.65 0.79
N ASN A 62 4.09 17.42 0.22
CA ASN A 62 4.02 17.63 -1.22
C ASN A 62 5.34 18.16 -1.78
N HIS A 63 5.91 19.18 -1.15
CA HIS A 63 7.16 19.78 -1.61
C HIS A 63 8.34 18.81 -1.45
N THR A 64 8.49 18.18 -0.28
CA THR A 64 9.65 17.31 -0.02
C THR A 64 9.68 16.09 -0.94
N VAL A 65 8.52 15.49 -1.21
CA VAL A 65 8.39 14.37 -2.16
C VAL A 65 8.64 14.85 -3.58
N THR A 66 8.12 16.00 -3.99
CA THR A 66 8.41 16.59 -5.31
C THR A 66 9.91 16.81 -5.48
N LYS A 67 10.56 17.44 -4.50
CA LYS A 67 12.00 17.71 -4.50
C LYS A 67 12.80 16.41 -4.58
N TYR A 68 12.40 15.38 -3.83
CA TYR A 68 13.03 14.06 -3.88
C TYR A 68 12.94 13.41 -5.27
N LEU A 69 11.76 13.42 -5.88
CA LEU A 69 11.53 12.88 -7.23
C LEU A 69 12.29 13.69 -8.29
N PHE A 70 12.31 15.02 -8.15
CA PHE A 70 12.97 15.94 -9.08
C PHE A 70 14.50 15.82 -9.04
N ARG A 71 15.11 15.47 -7.91
CA ARG A 71 16.57 15.24 -7.82
C ARG A 71 17.05 14.12 -8.75
N ASP A 72 16.16 13.20 -9.14
CA ASP A 72 16.39 12.17 -10.15
C ASP A 72 15.63 12.49 -11.45
N SER A 73 15.65 13.76 -11.88
CA SER A 73 14.95 14.24 -13.09
C SER A 73 15.36 13.57 -14.40
N ARG A 74 16.49 12.85 -14.41
CA ARG A 74 16.88 12.01 -15.55
C ARG A 74 16.10 10.70 -15.63
N LYS A 75 15.41 10.33 -14.55
CA LYS A 75 14.63 9.09 -14.44
C LYS A 75 13.13 9.30 -14.68
N PHE A 76 12.61 10.49 -14.38
CA PHE A 76 11.18 10.78 -14.47
C PHE A 76 10.91 12.09 -15.19
N ASN A 77 9.95 12.08 -16.10
CA ASN A 77 9.41 13.30 -16.71
C ASN A 77 8.41 14.02 -15.77
N GLU A 78 7.91 15.18 -16.18
CA GLU A 78 6.98 16.00 -15.39
C GLU A 78 5.70 15.26 -14.97
N GLU A 79 5.10 14.51 -15.91
CA GLU A 79 3.89 13.74 -15.68
C GLU A 79 4.13 12.62 -14.65
N GLU A 80 5.25 11.90 -14.79
CA GLU A 80 5.64 10.84 -13.86
C GLU A 80 5.91 11.38 -12.46
N ILE A 81 6.58 12.52 -12.34
CA ILE A 81 6.79 13.18 -11.04
C ILE A 81 5.45 13.53 -10.41
N THR A 82 4.53 14.12 -11.19
CA THR A 82 3.21 14.54 -10.71
C THR A 82 2.39 13.34 -10.24
N ASN A 83 2.34 12.27 -11.02
CA ASN A 83 1.59 11.07 -10.69
C ASN A 83 2.17 10.36 -9.47
N ARG A 84 3.48 10.13 -9.44
CA ARG A 84 4.15 9.48 -8.29
C ARG A 84 3.99 10.28 -7.00
N ARG A 85 4.03 11.61 -7.09
CA ARG A 85 3.75 12.48 -5.94
C ARG A 85 2.33 12.24 -5.45
N LYS A 86 1.31 12.36 -6.31
CA LYS A 86 -0.09 12.11 -5.95
C LYS A 86 -0.28 10.73 -5.30
N ASP A 87 0.39 9.72 -5.82
CA ASP A 87 0.31 8.35 -5.28
C ASP A 87 0.97 8.21 -3.90
N THR A 88 1.96 9.05 -3.58
CA THR A 88 2.74 8.97 -2.33
C THR A 88 2.20 9.87 -1.22
N VAL A 89 1.55 10.98 -1.55
CA VAL A 89 1.09 11.98 -0.55
C VAL A 89 -0.40 12.32 -0.67
N SER A 90 -1.21 11.44 -1.26
CA SER A 90 -2.67 11.61 -1.24
C SER A 90 -3.25 11.21 0.13
N ASN A 91 -4.36 11.84 0.53
CA ASN A 91 -5.03 11.54 1.80
C ASN A 91 -5.34 10.04 1.97
N PRO A 92 -5.83 9.29 0.95
CA PRO A 92 -6.02 7.85 1.10
C PRO A 92 -4.71 7.11 1.39
N TYR A 93 -3.58 7.52 0.78
CA TYR A 93 -2.27 6.93 1.05
C TYR A 93 -1.80 7.22 2.47
N LEU A 94 -1.83 8.50 2.88
CA LEU A 94 -1.42 8.93 4.22
C LEU A 94 -2.32 8.32 5.30
N ALA A 95 -3.62 8.16 5.05
CA ALA A 95 -4.54 7.48 5.96
C ALA A 95 -4.15 6.02 6.20
N ARG A 96 -3.73 5.28 5.15
CA ARG A 96 -3.23 3.91 5.30
C ARG A 96 -1.94 3.86 6.11
N ILE A 97 -1.03 4.81 5.89
CA ILE A 97 0.17 4.95 6.72
C ILE A 97 -0.21 5.21 8.18
N GLY A 98 -1.08 6.19 8.44
CA GLY A 98 -1.55 6.53 9.79
C GLY A 98 -2.20 5.35 10.51
N ALA A 99 -3.01 4.56 9.80
CA ALA A 99 -3.63 3.34 10.30
C ALA A 99 -2.60 2.27 10.67
N ARG A 100 -1.62 2.01 9.78
CA ARG A 100 -0.56 1.01 10.04
C ARG A 100 0.38 1.41 11.18
N LEU A 101 0.64 2.69 11.33
CA LEU A 101 1.45 3.23 12.42
C LEU A 101 0.70 3.29 13.75
N GLY A 102 -0.63 3.11 13.75
CA GLY A 102 -1.46 3.20 14.95
C GLY A 102 -1.50 4.60 15.57
N LEU A 103 -1.30 5.66 14.76
CA LEU A 103 -1.17 7.03 15.29
C LEU A 103 -2.45 7.52 15.99
N TYR A 104 -3.60 7.01 15.56
CA TYR A 104 -4.90 7.40 16.12
C TYR A 104 -5.05 7.02 17.61
N ASP A 105 -4.38 5.97 18.07
CA ASP A 105 -4.45 5.55 19.48
C ASP A 105 -3.80 6.59 20.41
N TYR A 106 -2.83 7.35 19.87
CA TYR A 106 -2.12 8.41 20.57
C TYR A 106 -2.79 9.77 20.45
N LEU A 107 -3.77 9.94 19.56
CA LEU A 107 -4.51 11.18 19.37
C LEU A 107 -5.43 11.48 20.56
N VAL A 108 -5.26 12.65 21.16
CA VAL A 108 -6.17 13.17 22.19
C VAL A 108 -7.38 13.79 21.54
N ARG A 109 -8.56 13.33 21.96
CA ARG A 109 -9.87 13.74 21.45
C ARG A 109 -10.92 13.56 22.55
N HIS A 110 -12.02 14.29 22.43
CA HIS A 110 -13.12 14.22 23.39
C HIS A 110 -14.45 14.00 22.69
N ASN A 111 -15.25 13.05 23.19
CA ASN A 111 -16.61 12.75 22.75
C ASN A 111 -16.77 12.52 21.22
N THR A 112 -15.99 11.59 20.66
CA THR A 112 -15.99 11.27 19.22
C THR A 112 -16.27 9.79 18.91
N PRO A 113 -17.34 9.16 19.45
CA PRO A 113 -17.57 7.73 19.28
C PRO A 113 -17.77 7.32 17.82
N ASP A 114 -18.47 8.13 17.02
CA ASP A 114 -18.66 7.85 15.59
C ASP A 114 -17.33 7.86 14.82
N LEU A 115 -16.41 8.75 15.19
CA LEU A 115 -15.09 8.82 14.58
C LEU A 115 -14.25 7.60 14.96
N ASP A 116 -14.32 7.16 16.22
CA ASP A 116 -13.62 5.97 16.71
C ASP A 116 -14.06 4.72 15.94
N ASP A 117 -15.36 4.54 15.75
CA ASP A 117 -15.92 3.43 14.97
C ASP A 117 -15.50 3.50 13.49
N GLN A 118 -15.49 4.68 12.90
CA GLN A 118 -15.07 4.88 11.51
C GLN A 118 -13.60 4.53 11.32
N VAL A 119 -12.73 5.03 12.21
CA VAL A 119 -11.28 4.76 12.15
C VAL A 119 -10.98 3.28 12.42
N ALA A 120 -11.70 2.64 13.36
CA ALA A 120 -11.55 1.21 13.62
C ALA A 120 -11.90 0.37 12.37
N LYS A 121 -13.05 0.65 11.74
CA LYS A 121 -13.48 -0.02 10.50
C LYS A 121 -12.50 0.21 9.36
N PHE A 122 -12.01 1.44 9.20
CA PHE A 122 -11.01 1.78 8.20
C PHE A 122 -9.73 0.99 8.43
N THR A 123 -9.20 1.02 9.64
CA THR A 123 -7.94 0.35 10.02
C THR A 123 -8.02 -1.16 9.82
N GLU A 124 -9.13 -1.79 10.24
CA GLU A 124 -9.38 -3.21 9.99
C GLU A 124 -9.43 -3.52 8.48
N GLY A 125 -10.10 -2.67 7.70
CA GLY A 125 -10.15 -2.78 6.24
C GLY A 125 -8.76 -2.71 5.60
N VAL A 126 -7.92 -1.78 6.02
CA VAL A 126 -6.54 -1.62 5.54
C VAL A 126 -5.69 -2.84 5.87
N ILE A 127 -5.75 -3.34 7.11
CA ILE A 127 -5.02 -4.55 7.53
C ILE A 127 -5.47 -5.77 6.74
N LYS A 128 -6.78 -5.90 6.48
CA LYS A 128 -7.34 -6.95 5.62
C LYS A 128 -7.10 -6.72 4.12
N GLY A 129 -6.46 -5.61 3.76
CA GLY A 129 -6.09 -5.32 2.39
C GLY A 129 -7.24 -4.91 1.47
N LYS A 130 -8.35 -4.44 2.04
CA LYS A 130 -9.50 -3.93 1.28
C LYS A 130 -9.20 -2.52 0.76
N ASP A 131 -9.79 -2.20 -0.38
CA ASP A 131 -9.85 -0.80 -0.82
C ASP A 131 -10.84 -0.05 0.07
N MET A 132 -10.32 0.94 0.79
CA MET A 132 -11.09 1.79 1.71
C MET A 132 -11.20 3.23 1.18
N THR A 133 -10.91 3.47 -0.10
CA THR A 133 -11.10 4.78 -0.72
C THR A 133 -12.53 5.28 -0.53
N GLY A 134 -12.67 6.51 -0.04
CA GLY A 134 -13.98 7.12 0.26
C GLY A 134 -14.67 6.62 1.52
N SER A 135 -14.09 5.67 2.28
CA SER A 135 -14.65 5.26 3.57
C SER A 135 -14.50 6.36 4.61
N PRO A 136 -15.50 6.61 5.47
CA PRO A 136 -15.40 7.61 6.52
C PRO A 136 -14.27 7.29 7.52
N GLY A 137 -13.70 8.30 8.19
CA GLY A 137 -12.58 8.14 9.15
C GLY A 137 -11.17 8.18 8.55
N TYR A 138 -10.99 8.02 7.23
CA TYR A 138 -9.66 8.11 6.62
C TYR A 138 -9.04 9.52 6.74
N LYS A 139 -9.88 10.56 6.74
CA LYS A 139 -9.41 11.95 6.73
C LYS A 139 -8.60 12.27 7.99
N VAL A 140 -9.13 11.98 9.18
CA VAL A 140 -8.40 12.25 10.44
C VAL A 140 -7.05 11.51 10.49
N LEU A 141 -6.96 10.29 9.93
CA LEU A 141 -5.70 9.56 9.89
C LEU A 141 -4.67 10.24 8.98
N ALA A 142 -5.09 10.77 7.83
CA ALA A 142 -4.24 11.56 6.95
C ALA A 142 -3.80 12.86 7.63
N ASP A 143 -4.76 13.60 8.20
CA ASP A 143 -4.52 14.89 8.87
C ASP A 143 -3.48 14.74 10.02
N VAL A 144 -3.55 13.64 10.78
CA VAL A 144 -2.59 13.33 11.86
C VAL A 144 -1.19 13.04 11.31
N VAL A 145 -1.07 12.34 10.18
CA VAL A 145 0.24 12.09 9.55
C VAL A 145 0.86 13.41 9.07
N GLU A 146 0.04 14.27 8.46
CA GLU A 146 0.46 15.60 7.99
C GLU A 146 0.87 16.49 9.17
N SER A 147 0.10 16.51 10.26
CA SER A 147 0.43 17.31 11.42
C SER A 147 1.73 16.87 12.10
N VAL A 148 1.98 15.57 12.21
CA VAL A 148 3.24 15.03 12.73
C VAL A 148 4.39 15.38 11.79
N ALA A 149 4.19 15.34 10.47
CA ALA A 149 5.20 15.78 9.50
C ALA A 149 5.54 17.27 9.66
N ALA A 150 4.53 18.12 9.89
CA ALA A 150 4.75 19.54 10.15
C ALA A 150 5.50 19.78 11.46
N ALA A 151 5.17 19.04 12.53
CA ALA A 151 5.89 19.13 13.80
C ALA A 151 7.38 18.82 13.61
N VAL A 152 7.71 17.72 12.91
CA VAL A 152 9.11 17.37 12.58
C VAL A 152 9.74 18.45 11.69
N TYR A 153 9.01 18.96 10.70
CA TYR A 153 9.50 19.97 9.77
C TYR A 153 9.87 21.28 10.48
N ILE A 154 9.05 21.74 11.43
CA ILE A 154 9.33 22.92 12.25
C ILE A 154 10.53 22.66 13.16
N ASP A 155 10.59 21.52 13.84
CA ASP A 155 11.67 21.17 14.77
C ASP A 155 13.04 21.03 14.07
N LEU A 156 13.02 20.67 12.78
CA LEU A 156 14.18 20.64 11.89
C LEU A 156 14.57 22.01 11.32
N ASN A 157 13.92 23.10 11.76
CA ASN A 157 14.08 24.45 11.24
C ASN A 157 13.81 24.51 9.73
N TYR A 158 12.69 23.92 9.30
CA TYR A 158 12.18 23.94 7.93
C TYR A 158 13.12 23.29 6.88
N ASP A 159 13.86 22.24 7.27
CA ASP A 159 14.75 21.49 6.38
C ASP A 159 14.02 20.32 5.69
N LEU A 160 13.65 20.52 4.41
CA LEU A 160 12.96 19.51 3.61
C LEU A 160 13.77 18.23 3.39
N ASP A 161 15.10 18.32 3.22
CA ASP A 161 15.92 17.13 2.93
C ASP A 161 15.98 16.21 4.16
N LYS A 162 16.09 16.79 5.35
CA LYS A 162 16.02 16.03 6.62
C LYS A 162 14.62 15.47 6.86
N LEU A 163 13.57 16.25 6.59
CA LEU A 163 12.19 15.76 6.67
C LEU A 163 12.00 14.51 5.80
N MET A 164 12.43 14.57 4.53
CA MET A 164 12.34 13.42 3.64
C MET A 164 13.12 12.22 4.16
N LYS A 165 14.31 12.43 4.72
CA LYS A 165 15.13 11.35 5.28
C LYS A 165 14.39 10.59 6.40
N ILE A 166 13.65 11.30 7.24
CA ILE A 166 12.87 10.72 8.34
C ILE A 166 11.57 10.08 7.82
N PHE A 167 10.84 10.77 6.94
CA PHE A 167 9.53 10.31 6.48
C PHE A 167 9.60 9.26 5.37
N LYS A 168 10.68 9.17 4.61
CA LYS A 168 10.83 8.17 3.54
C LYS A 168 10.58 6.73 4.00
N PRO A 169 11.20 6.20 5.07
CA PRO A 169 10.90 4.84 5.53
C PRO A 169 9.43 4.67 5.93
N LEU A 170 8.80 5.68 6.53
CA LEU A 170 7.38 5.66 6.90
C LEU A 170 6.47 5.62 5.67
N LEU A 171 6.76 6.47 4.67
CA LEU A 171 6.01 6.53 3.42
C LEU A 171 6.18 5.25 2.60
N ASP A 172 7.32 4.56 2.67
CA ASP A 172 7.56 3.34 1.90
C ASP A 172 6.91 2.08 2.51
N LEU A 173 6.34 2.14 3.72
CA LEU A 173 5.66 1.01 4.37
C LEU A 173 4.52 0.41 3.51
N GLU A 174 3.81 1.25 2.77
CA GLU A 174 2.73 0.79 1.90
C GLU A 174 3.24 0.08 0.64
N LYS A 175 4.42 0.48 0.13
CA LYS A 175 5.01 -0.13 -1.08
C LYS A 175 5.52 -1.55 -0.81
N SER A 176 6.00 -1.83 0.40
CA SER A 176 6.38 -3.19 0.79
C SER A 176 5.20 -4.16 0.76
N ASP A 177 4.01 -3.69 1.15
CA ASP A 177 2.81 -4.53 1.24
C ASP A 177 2.18 -4.76 -0.16
N SER A 178 2.18 -3.73 -1.01
CA SER A 178 1.74 -3.88 -2.40
C SER A 178 2.67 -4.81 -3.20
N MET A 179 3.99 -4.69 -3.04
CA MET A 179 4.95 -5.63 -3.67
C MET A 179 4.79 -7.07 -3.18
N MET A 180 4.39 -7.30 -1.92
CA MET A 180 4.10 -8.65 -1.41
C MET A 180 2.85 -9.24 -2.08
N LYS A 181 1.76 -8.48 -2.17
CA LYS A 181 0.52 -8.94 -2.83
C LYS A 181 0.69 -9.22 -4.32
N THR A 182 1.42 -8.36 -5.04
CA THR A 182 1.67 -8.58 -6.48
C THR A 182 2.46 -9.87 -6.73
N LYS A 183 3.43 -10.19 -5.86
CA LYS A 183 4.16 -11.46 -5.95
C LYS A 183 3.27 -12.68 -5.71
N GLU A 184 2.31 -12.60 -4.79
CA GLU A 184 1.35 -13.69 -4.55
C GLU A 184 0.39 -13.89 -5.73
N SER A 185 -0.15 -12.80 -6.29
CA SER A 185 -1.04 -12.89 -7.46
C SER A 185 -0.33 -13.43 -8.70
N ASP A 186 0.90 -12.97 -8.95
CA ASP A 186 1.70 -13.42 -10.09
C ASP A 186 2.10 -14.90 -9.96
N SER A 187 2.40 -15.34 -8.73
CA SER A 187 2.64 -16.76 -8.41
C SER A 187 1.40 -17.61 -8.70
N MET A 188 0.22 -17.18 -8.23
CA MET A 188 -1.04 -17.88 -8.44
C MET A 188 -1.40 -17.99 -9.94
N LEU A 189 -1.26 -16.91 -10.71
CA LEU A 189 -1.48 -16.93 -12.15
C LEU A 189 -0.51 -17.88 -12.86
N GLY A 190 0.76 -17.93 -12.43
CA GLY A 190 1.75 -18.89 -12.93
C GLY A 190 1.35 -20.34 -12.68
N TYR A 191 0.85 -20.66 -11.48
CA TYR A 191 0.35 -22.00 -11.15
C TYR A 191 -0.87 -22.39 -12.00
N ILE A 192 -1.84 -21.48 -12.17
CA ILE A 192 -3.03 -21.73 -13.00
C ILE A 192 -2.64 -21.95 -14.46
N ALA A 193 -1.74 -21.12 -15.02
CA ALA A 193 -1.25 -21.28 -16.39
C ALA A 193 -0.52 -22.63 -16.59
N SER A 194 0.31 -23.05 -15.63
CA SER A 194 0.99 -24.35 -15.66
C SER A 194 0.01 -25.54 -15.63
N LEU A 195 -1.03 -25.46 -14.79
CA LEU A 195 -2.07 -26.48 -14.69
C LEU A 195 -2.90 -26.60 -15.97
N LEU A 196 -3.29 -25.48 -16.57
CA LEU A 196 -4.02 -25.44 -17.84
C LEU A 196 -3.17 -26.02 -18.99
N TYR A 197 -1.87 -25.70 -19.04
CA TYR A 197 -0.96 -26.25 -20.04
C TYR A 197 -0.81 -27.77 -19.91
N THR A 198 -0.64 -28.27 -18.68
CA THR A 198 -0.51 -29.73 -18.44
C THR A 198 -1.81 -30.48 -18.71
N LEU A 199 -2.97 -29.93 -18.35
CA LEU A 199 -4.28 -30.50 -18.68
C LEU A 199 -4.54 -30.49 -20.19
N GLY A 200 -4.23 -29.38 -20.86
CA GLY A 200 -4.32 -29.25 -22.31
C GLY A 200 -3.42 -30.26 -23.04
N ALA A 201 -2.14 -30.34 -22.67
CA ALA A 201 -1.20 -31.29 -23.26
C ALA A 201 -1.63 -32.75 -23.07
N LYS A 202 -2.16 -33.11 -21.89
CA LYS A 202 -2.71 -34.44 -21.63
C LYS A 202 -3.97 -34.72 -22.46
N ALA A 203 -4.87 -33.75 -22.59
CA ALA A 203 -6.08 -33.89 -23.41
C ALA A 203 -5.72 -34.06 -24.90
N TYR A 204 -4.78 -33.26 -25.43
CA TYR A 204 -4.29 -33.41 -26.80
C TYR A 204 -3.64 -34.78 -27.04
N SER A 205 -2.83 -35.27 -26.10
CA SER A 205 -2.22 -36.61 -26.19
C SER A 205 -3.26 -37.74 -26.23
N VAL A 206 -4.33 -37.64 -25.45
CA VAL A 206 -5.42 -38.63 -25.43
C VAL A 206 -6.25 -38.57 -26.72
N ILE A 207 -6.58 -37.38 -27.20
CA ILE A 207 -7.33 -37.18 -28.46
C ILE A 207 -6.55 -37.72 -29.66
N ILE A 208 -5.24 -37.43 -29.74
CA ILE A 208 -4.38 -37.96 -30.82
C ILE A 208 -4.33 -39.49 -30.75
N SER A 209 -4.20 -40.07 -29.55
CA SER A 209 -4.17 -41.53 -29.37
C SER A 209 -5.49 -42.19 -29.81
N LEU A 210 -6.64 -41.58 -29.48
CA LEU A 210 -7.97 -42.05 -29.90
C LEU A 210 -8.17 -41.91 -31.42
N LEU A 211 -7.74 -40.79 -32.02
CA LEU A 211 -7.81 -40.58 -33.47
C LEU A 211 -6.97 -41.59 -34.25
N VAL A 212 -5.74 -41.86 -33.80
CA VAL A 212 -4.85 -42.86 -34.41
C VAL A 212 -5.42 -44.28 -34.29
N PHE A 213 -6.06 -44.60 -33.16
CA PHE A 213 -6.73 -45.89 -32.96
C PHE A 213 -7.94 -46.06 -33.89
N CYS A 214 -8.79 -45.04 -34.00
CA CYS A 214 -9.94 -45.04 -34.92
C CYS A 214 -9.50 -45.18 -36.39
N LEU A 215 -8.47 -44.44 -36.82
CA LEU A 215 -7.94 -44.51 -38.19
C LEU A 215 -7.40 -45.91 -38.52
N ARG A 216 -6.66 -46.55 -37.59
CA ARG A 216 -6.19 -47.93 -37.78
C ARG A 216 -7.34 -48.93 -37.89
N GLY A 217 -8.39 -48.78 -37.09
CA GLY A 217 -9.58 -49.63 -37.14
C GLY A 217 -10.32 -49.52 -38.48
N ILE A 218 -10.53 -48.30 -38.97
CA ILE A 218 -11.21 -48.05 -40.26
C ILE A 218 -10.39 -48.62 -41.43
N ILE A 219 -9.07 -48.41 -41.44
CA ILE A 219 -8.19 -48.94 -42.50
C ILE A 219 -8.24 -50.48 -42.54
N LEU A 220 -8.20 -51.14 -41.38
CA LEU A 220 -8.28 -52.60 -41.30
C LEU A 220 -9.62 -53.12 -41.85
N LEU A 221 -10.72 -52.43 -41.53
CA LEU A 221 -12.07 -52.80 -41.98
C LEU A 221 -12.22 -52.66 -43.49
N VAL A 222 -11.66 -51.60 -44.09
CA VAL A 222 -11.62 -51.42 -45.55
C VAL A 222 -10.79 -52.52 -46.22
N ILE A 223 -9.62 -52.86 -45.67
CA ILE A 223 -8.76 -53.93 -46.21
C ILE A 223 -9.48 -55.28 -46.19
N VAL A 224 -10.10 -55.64 -45.05
CA VAL A 224 -10.86 -56.91 -44.94
C VAL A 224 -12.02 -56.94 -45.94
N CYS A 225 -12.75 -55.83 -46.12
CA CYS A 225 -13.89 -55.77 -47.03
C CYS A 225 -13.47 -55.84 -48.51
N VAL A 226 -12.29 -55.31 -48.86
CA VAL A 226 -11.70 -55.44 -50.21
C VAL A 226 -11.20 -56.86 -50.45
N LEU A 227 -10.55 -57.48 -49.45
CA LEU A 227 -10.07 -58.85 -49.54
C LEU A 227 -11.21 -59.86 -49.66
N THR A 228 -12.29 -59.71 -48.90
CA THR A 228 -13.47 -60.59 -49.05
C THR A 228 -14.09 -60.48 -50.43
N LYS A 229 -14.26 -59.26 -50.96
CA LYS A 229 -14.75 -59.05 -52.33
C LYS A 229 -13.80 -59.59 -53.41
N LEU A 230 -12.48 -59.53 -53.20
CA LEU A 230 -11.50 -60.12 -54.10
C LEU A 230 -11.56 -61.66 -54.05
N ILE A 231 -11.64 -62.25 -52.87
CA ILE A 231 -11.78 -63.70 -52.69
C ILE A 231 -13.07 -64.20 -53.38
N ASP A 232 -14.20 -63.50 -53.23
CA ASP A 232 -15.46 -63.82 -53.91
C ASP A 232 -15.37 -63.70 -55.44
N CYS A 233 -14.51 -62.82 -55.95
CA CYS A 233 -14.27 -62.66 -57.39
C CYS A 233 -13.40 -63.78 -57.99
N PHE A 234 -12.54 -64.41 -57.19
CA PHE A 234 -11.70 -65.55 -57.60
C PHE A 234 -12.36 -66.91 -57.40
N ALA A 235 -13.47 -66.97 -56.66
CA ALA A 235 -14.23 -68.20 -56.40
C ALA A 235 -15.34 -68.51 -57.44
N LYS A 236 -15.38 -67.79 -58.55
CA LYS A 236 -16.24 -68.04 -59.73
C LYS A 236 -15.38 -68.31 -60.96
#